data_AF-A0A931Z2S2-F1
#
_entry.id   AF-A0A931Z2S2-F1
#
_cell.length_a   1.000
_cell.length_b   1.000
_cell.length_c   1.000
_cell.angle_alpha   90.00
_cell.angle_beta   90.00
_cell.angle_gamma   90.00
#
_symmetry.space_group_name_H-M   'P 1'
#
loop_
_entity.id
_entity.type
_entity.pdbx_description
1 polymer ?
#
loop_
_entity_poly.entity_id
_entity_poly.type
_entity_poly.pdbx_seq_one_letter_code
_entity_poly.pdbx_strand_id
1 'polypeptide(L)' 'MTADRPISELFATHRPVRSLEFFPPKDEAGVEALRQTALALKRIAPDFVSVTYGAGGSTRERTAQVS' A
#
# COMPACT_ATOMS: atom_id res chain seq x y z
N MET A 1 -12.97 11.80 9.05
CA MET A 1 -12.08 11.15 8.08
C MET A 1 -10.99 12.15 7.76
N THR A 2 -9.77 11.93 8.21
CA THR A 2 -8.64 12.76 7.81
C THR A 2 -8.39 12.45 6.34
N ALA A 3 -8.47 13.45 5.47
CA ALA A 3 -8.18 13.24 4.05
C ALA A 3 -6.74 12.74 3.91
N ASP A 4 -6.53 11.74 3.06
CA ASP A 4 -5.19 11.26 2.76
C ASP A 4 -4.36 12.41 2.19
N ARG A 5 -3.15 12.58 2.73
CA ARG A 5 -2.23 13.61 2.28
C ARG A 5 -1.73 13.25 0.87
N PRO A 6 -1.78 14.18 -0.11
CA PRO A 6 -1.18 13.96 -1.41
C PRO A 6 0.31 13.60 -1.30
N ILE A 7 0.78 12.67 -2.12
CA ILE A 7 2.21 12.29 -2.15
C ILE A 7 3.11 13.51 -2.43
N SER A 8 2.63 14.47 -3.22
CA SER A 8 3.33 15.74 -3.47
C SER A 8 3.63 16.53 -2.19
N GLU A 9 2.73 16.52 -1.21
CA GLU A 9 2.95 17.20 0.08
C GLU A 9 3.95 16.45 0.96
N LEU A 10 4.08 15.13 0.82
CA LEU A 10 5.12 14.36 1.53
C LEU A 10 6.51 14.80 1.08
N PHE A 11 6.70 15.02 -0.23
CA PHE A 11 7.97 15.50 -0.79
C PHE A 11 8.32 16.94 -0.41
N ALA A 12 7.32 17.78 -0.08
CA ALA A 12 7.55 19.15 0.37
C ALA A 12 8.19 19.26 1.77
N THR A 13 8.28 18.15 2.52
CA THR A 13 8.80 18.14 3.90
C THR A 13 10.34 18.10 3.99
N HIS A 14 11.06 18.06 2.86
CA HIS A 14 12.53 18.05 2.78
C HIS A 14 13.23 16.95 3.61
N ARG A 15 12.54 15.85 3.92
CA ARG A 15 13.12 14.64 4.50
C ARG A 15 12.96 13.45 3.54
N PRO A 16 13.75 12.37 3.69
CA PRO A 16 13.53 11.15 2.94
C PRO A 16 12.10 10.62 3.13
N VAL A 17 11.43 10.34 2.00
CA VAL A 17 10.14 9.68 1.96
C VAL A 17 10.36 8.18 1.87
N ARG A 18 9.70 7.40 2.73
CA ARG A 18 9.80 5.94 2.78
C ARG A 18 8.50 5.33 2.30
N SER A 19 8.55 4.48 1.29
CA SER A 19 7.38 3.75 0.80
C SER A 19 7.61 2.25 0.80
N LEU A 20 6.51 1.50 0.81
CA LEU A 20 6.49 0.05 0.63
C LEU A 20 5.56 -0.31 -0.51
N GLU A 21 5.91 -1.32 -1.28
CA GLU A 21 5.08 -1.85 -2.34
C GLU A 21 4.67 -3.29 -2.04
N PHE A 22 3.39 -3.58 -2.20
CA PHE A 22 2.81 -4.90 -2.03
C PHE A 22 2.27 -5.46 -3.36
N PHE A 23 2.20 -6.78 -3.44
CA PHE A 23 1.51 -7.46 -4.53
C PHE A 23 0.06 -7.77 -4.13
N PRO A 24 -0.90 -7.68 -5.06
CA PRO A 24 -2.29 -8.02 -4.79
C PRO A 24 -2.39 -9.49 -4.36
N PRO A 25 -3.14 -9.79 -3.29
CA PRO A 25 -3.32 -11.17 -2.83
C PRO A 25 -4.08 -11.97 -3.89
N LYS A 26 -3.90 -13.30 -3.90
CA LYS A 26 -4.59 -14.19 -4.86
C LYS A 26 -5.92 -14.70 -4.31
N ASP A 27 -6.06 -14.73 -2.99
CA ASP A 27 -7.16 -15.31 -2.21
C ASP A 27 -7.31 -14.60 -0.85
N GLU A 28 -8.35 -14.98 -0.09
CA GLU A 28 -8.67 -14.44 1.25
C GLU A 28 -7.56 -14.68 2.29
N ALA A 29 -6.88 -15.84 2.22
CA ALA A 29 -5.75 -16.12 3.10
C ALA A 29 -4.60 -15.14 2.83
N GLY A 30 -4.36 -14.80 1.56
CA GLY A 30 -3.43 -13.77 1.13
C GLY A 30 -3.82 -12.37 1.59
N VAL A 31 -5.12 -12.04 1.64
CA VAL A 31 -5.61 -10.76 2.18
C VAL A 31 -5.24 -10.63 3.65
N GLU A 32 -5.52 -11.66 4.46
CA GLU A 32 -5.19 -11.65 5.88
C GLU A 32 -3.67 -11.60 6.11
N ALA A 33 -2.89 -12.37 5.34
CA ALA A 33 -1.43 -12.33 5.40
C ALA A 33 -0.86 -10.94 5.04
N LEU A 34 -1.41 -10.30 4.01
CA LEU A 34 -1.06 -8.93 3.62
C LEU A 34 -1.37 -7.95 4.76
N ARG A 35 -2.56 -8.05 5.35
CA ARG A 35 -2.99 -7.19 6.47
C ARG A 35 -2.05 -7.33 7.67
N GLN A 36 -1.70 -8.55 8.05
CA GLN A 36 -0.78 -8.81 9.17
C GLN A 36 0.63 -8.30 8.88
N THR A 37 1.10 -8.48 7.64
CA THR A 37 2.40 -7.97 7.20
C THR A 37 2.43 -6.43 7.24
N ALA A 38 1.40 -5.76 6.75
CA ALA A 38 1.28 -4.31 6.79
C ALA A 38 1.27 -3.78 8.24
N LEU A 39 0.56 -4.46 9.15
CA LEU A 39 0.57 -4.13 10.58
C LEU A 39 1.97 -4.28 11.20
N ALA A 40 2.67 -5.38 10.91
CA ALA A 40 4.02 -5.61 11.41
C ALA A 40 5.03 -4.56 10.88
N LEU A 41 4.88 -4.17 9.61
CA LEU A 41 5.73 -3.17 8.96
C LEU A 41 5.38 -1.73 9.34
N LYS A 42 4.25 -1.47 10.00
CA LYS A 42 3.94 -0.13 10.55
C LYS A 42 5.06 0.43 11.43
N ARG A 43 5.84 -0.45 12.08
CA ARG A 43 7.00 -0.10 12.93
C ARG A 43 8.10 0.68 12.20
N ILE A 44 8.22 0.55 10.88
CA ILE A 44 9.23 1.29 10.09
C ILE A 44 8.73 2.65 9.60
N ALA A 45 7.50 3.03 9.99
CA ALA A 45 6.84 4.29 9.69
C ALA A 45 6.93 4.68 8.19
N PRO A 46 6.36 3.86 7.28
CA PRO A 46 6.26 4.26 5.88
C PRO A 46 5.33 5.47 5.76
N ASP A 47 5.67 6.37 4.85
CA ASP A 47 4.89 7.57 4.56
C ASP A 47 3.68 7.26 3.67
N PHE A 48 3.80 6.24 2.82
CA PHE A 48 2.70 5.66 2.07
C PHE A 48 3.03 4.22 1.66
N VAL A 49 2.01 3.49 1.17
CA VAL A 49 2.17 2.17 0.59
C VAL A 49 1.51 2.13 -0.78
N SER A 50 2.02 1.29 -1.68
CA SER A 50 1.39 0.99 -2.97
C SER A 50 1.01 -0.48 -3.05
N VAL A 51 -0.02 -0.79 -3.84
CA VAL A 51 -0.35 -2.15 -4.27
C VAL A 51 -0.20 -2.18 -5.79
N THR A 52 0.56 -3.13 -6.30
CA THR A 52 0.78 -3.24 -7.74
C THR A 52 -0.53 -3.50 -8.50
N TYR A 53 -0.54 -3.08 -9.76
CA TYR A 53 -1.62 -3.33 -10.69
C TYR A 53 -1.13 -4.28 -11.78
N GLY A 54 -1.70 -5.48 -11.86
CA GLY A 54 -1.29 -6.51 -12.82
C GLY A 54 -1.40 -6.02 -14.26
N ALA A 55 -0.40 -6.37 -15.08
CA ALA A 55 -0.38 -6.05 -16.50
C ALA A 55 -1.71 -6.49 -17.17
N GLY A 56 -2.30 -5.60 -17.98
CA GLY A 56 -3.59 -5.83 -18.62
C GLY A 56 -4.81 -5.82 -17.68
N GLY A 57 -4.66 -5.45 -16.40
CA GLY A 57 -5.77 -5.41 -15.43
C GLY A 57 -6.13 -6.76 -14.82
N SER A 58 -5.26 -7.78 -14.97
CA SER A 58 -5.46 -9.15 -14.46
C SER A 58 -5.67 -9.25 -12.95
N THR A 59 -5.37 -8.19 -12.18
CA THR A 59 -5.57 -8.13 -10.73
C THR A 59 -6.42 -6.93 -10.30
N ARG A 60 -7.13 -6.24 -11.21
CA ARG A 60 -7.87 -5.00 -10.90
C ARG A 60 -8.82 -5.15 -9.72
N GLU A 61 -9.65 -6.19 -9.72
CA GLU A 61 -10.62 -6.45 -8.65
C GLU A 61 -9.92 -6.71 -7.31
N ARG A 62 -8.79 -7.42 -7.34
CA ARG A 62 -8.02 -7.77 -6.15
C ARG A 62 -7.26 -6.59 -5.57
N THR A 63 -6.71 -5.71 -6.42
CA THR A 63 -6.08 -4.45 -5.99
C THR A 63 -7.11 -3.56 -5.28
N ALA A 64 -8.34 -3.47 -5.80
CA ALA A 64 -9.41 -2.66 -5.21
C ALA A 64 -9.91 -3.17 -3.84
N GLN A 65 -9.80 -4.48 -3.57
CA GLN A 65 -10.21 -5.05 -2.27
C GLN A 65 -9.27 -4.69 -1.11
N VAL A 66 -8.05 -4.25 -1.41
CA VAL A 66 -6.99 -4.01 -0.42
C VAL A 66 -6.43 -2.59 -0.42
N SER A 67 -6.90 -1.74 -1.35
CA SER A 67 -6.50 -0.33 -1.46
C SER A 67 -7.39 0.57 -0.62
#